data_AF-B8PTU7-F1
#
_entry.id   AF-B8PTU7-F1
#
_cell.length_a   1.000
_cell.length_b   1.000
_cell.length_c   1.000
_cell.angle_alpha   90.00
_cell.angle_beta   90.00
_cell.angle_gamma   90.00
#
_symmetry.space_group_name_H-M   'P 1'
#
loop_
_entity.id
_entity.type
_entity.pdbx_description
1 polymer ?
#
loop_
_entity_poly.entity_id
_entity_poly.type
_entity_poly.pdbx_seq_one_letter_code
_entity_poly.pdbx_strand_id
1 'polypeptide(L)' 'PVIGHGLWRLEREELRSAILNAIKLGYRHFDAAAHYKTEIDVGNAIAEAIQSG' A
#
# COMPACT_ATOMS: atom_id res chain seq x y z
N PRO A 1 -6.13 3.31 -12.85
CA PRO A 1 -7.36 2.58 -12.43
C PRO A 1 -8.43 3.57 -11.96
N VAL A 2 -9.72 3.31 -12.20
CA VAL A 2 -10.82 4.21 -11.76
C VAL A 2 -11.12 4.09 -10.26
N ILE A 3 -10.66 3.01 -9.61
CA ILE A 3 -10.73 2.78 -8.16
C ILE A 3 -9.28 2.60 -7.64
N GLY A 4 -8.97 3.22 -6.50
CA GLY A 4 -7.68 3.13 -5.82
C GLY A 4 -7.85 3.03 -4.30
N HIS A 5 -6.79 2.59 -3.62
CA HIS A 5 -6.74 2.49 -2.16
C HIS A 5 -5.95 3.66 -1.57
N GLY A 6 -6.64 4.53 -0.82
CA GLY A 6 -6.01 5.66 -0.13
C GLY A 6 -5.32 5.23 1.16
N LEU A 7 -4.11 5.73 1.37
CA LEU A 7 -3.26 5.33 2.50
C LEU A 7 -3.25 6.35 3.65
N TRP A 8 -4.03 7.42 3.56
CA TRP A 8 -4.10 8.44 4.60
C TRP A 8 -4.69 7.84 5.90
N ARG A 9 -4.04 8.16 7.04
CA ARG A 9 -4.41 7.71 8.40
C ARG A 9 -4.28 6.20 8.66
N LEU A 10 -3.61 5.45 7.80
CA LEU A 10 -3.19 4.10 8.16
C LEU A 10 -2.05 4.17 9.16
N GLU A 11 -2.18 3.42 10.26
CA GLU A 11 -1.09 3.22 11.21
C GLU A 11 0.01 2.36 10.56
N ARG A 12 1.27 2.59 10.95
CA ARG A 12 2.43 1.93 10.32
C ARG A 12 2.38 0.41 10.48
N GLU A 13 1.88 -0.05 11.62
CA GLU A 13 1.73 -1.44 11.97
C GLU A 13 0.71 -2.15 11.06
N GLU A 14 -0.27 -1.42 10.52
CA GLU A 14 -1.34 -1.94 9.67
C GLU A 14 -1.05 -1.77 8.18
N LEU A 15 -0.22 -0.79 7.81
CA LEU A 15 0.05 -0.40 6.42
C LEU A 15 0.50 -1.59 5.55
N ARG A 16 1.41 -2.42 6.07
CA ARG A 16 1.91 -3.58 5.33
C ARG A 16 0.79 -4.58 5.02
N SER A 17 0.01 -4.96 6.03
CA SER A 17 -1.08 -5.95 5.83
C SER A 17 -2.19 -5.38 4.96
N ALA A 18 -2.50 -4.09 5.09
CA ALA A 18 -3.45 -3.38 4.23
C ALA A 18 -3.05 -3.44 2.75
N ILE A 19 -1.80 -3.11 2.42
CA ILE A 19 -1.29 -3.13 1.03
C ILE A 19 -1.30 -4.56 0.47
N LEU A 20 -0.74 -5.53 1.20
CA LEU A 20 -0.68 -6.92 0.74
C LEU A 20 -2.08 -7.50 0.49
N ASN A 21 -3.04 -7.22 1.39
CA ASN A 21 -4.42 -7.67 1.22
C ASN A 21 -5.13 -6.93 0.08
N ALA A 22 -4.92 -5.63 -0.07
CA ALA A 22 -5.49 -4.87 -1.18
C ALA A 22 -5.02 -5.40 -2.54
N ILE A 23 -3.73 -5.75 -2.67
CA ILE A 23 -3.19 -6.36 -3.90
C ILE A 23 -3.87 -7.71 -4.18
N LYS A 24 -4.01 -8.57 -3.16
CA LYS A 24 -4.73 -9.86 -3.27
C LYS A 24 -6.19 -9.70 -3.69
N LEU A 25 -6.85 -8.64 -3.22
CA LEU A 25 -8.23 -8.29 -3.57
C LEU A 25 -8.36 -7.66 -4.98
N GLY A 26 -7.24 -7.36 -5.65
CA GLY A 26 -7.24 -6.84 -7.02
C GLY A 26 -6.96 -5.34 -7.15
N TYR A 27 -6.64 -4.62 -6.06
CA TYR A 27 -6.24 -3.22 -6.17
C TYR A 27 -4.91 -3.10 -6.92
N ARG A 28 -4.82 -2.10 -7.80
CA ARG A 28 -3.63 -1.80 -8.61
C ARG A 28 -3.24 -0.32 -8.59
N HIS A 29 -3.90 0.47 -7.75
CA HIS A 29 -3.63 1.89 -7.56
C HIS A 29 -3.66 2.21 -6.08
N PHE A 30 -2.55 2.74 -5.57
CA PHE A 30 -2.38 3.16 -4.18
C PHE A 30 -2.10 4.66 -4.16
N ASP A 31 -2.87 5.39 -3.38
CA ASP A 31 -2.72 6.84 -3.21
C ASP A 31 -1.92 7.14 -1.94
N ALA A 32 -0.75 7.74 -2.13
CA ALA A 32 0.22 8.07 -1.10
C ALA A 32 0.63 9.55 -1.20
N ALA A 33 1.18 10.09 -0.12
CA ALA A 33 1.75 11.43 -0.10
C ALA A 33 2.92 11.53 0.88
N ALA A 34 3.93 12.33 0.55
CA ALA A 34 5.07 12.63 1.42
C ALA A 34 4.66 13.13 2.82
N HIS A 35 3.51 13.83 2.92
CA HIS A 35 2.97 14.29 4.19
C HIS A 35 2.64 13.13 5.16
N TYR A 36 2.31 11.94 4.65
CA TYR A 36 1.98 10.77 5.47
C TYR A 36 3.25 10.15 6.08
N LYS A 37 4.43 10.44 5.50
CA LYS A 37 5.75 9.95 5.95
C LYS A 37 5.87 8.41 6.00
N THR A 38 5.07 7.69 5.21
CA THR A 38 5.03 6.22 5.14
C THR A 38 5.54 5.65 3.82
N GLU A 39 6.05 6.48 2.89
CA GLU A 39 6.41 6.06 1.53
C GLU A 39 7.44 4.90 1.49
N ILE A 40 8.37 4.86 2.45
CA ILE A 40 9.32 3.73 2.58
C ILE A 40 8.58 2.43 2.90
N ASP A 41 7.67 2.46 3.87
CA ASP A 41 6.88 1.29 4.27
C ASP A 41 5.96 0.83 3.12
N VAL A 42 5.37 1.79 2.39
CA VAL A 42 4.57 1.52 1.19
C VAL A 42 5.40 0.82 0.12
N GLY A 43 6.60 1.36 -0.17
CA GLY A 43 7.51 0.80 -1.16
C GLY A 43 7.94 -0.61 -0.80
N ASN A 44 8.27 -0.87 0.47
CA ASN A 44 8.63 -2.20 0.96
C ASN A 44 7.48 -3.20 0.80
N ALA A 45 6.25 -2.83 1.15
CA ALA A 45 5.09 -3.72 1.04
C ALA A 45 4.73 -4.02 -0.43
N ILE A 46 4.85 -3.04 -1.33
CA ILE A 46 4.64 -3.26 -2.77
C ILE A 46 5.75 -4.14 -3.36
N ALA A 47 7.02 -3.90 -3.00
CA ALA A 47 8.14 -4.71 -3.45
C ALA A 47 8.00 -6.17 -2.99
N GLU A 48 7.59 -6.38 -1.75
CA GLU A 48 7.28 -7.71 -1.22
C GLU A 48 6.18 -8.39 -2.04
N ALA A 49 5.08 -7.69 -2.33
CA ALA A 49 3.99 -8.24 -3.13
C ALA A 49 4.48 -8.66 -4.52
N ILE A 50 5.24 -7.82 -5.21
CA ILE A 50 5.82 -8.11 -6.53
C ILE A 50 6.76 -9.32 -6.47
N GLN A 51 7.56 -9.43 -5.40
CA GLN A 51 8.47 -10.57 -5.22
C GLN A 51 7.71 -11.87 -4.92
N SER A 52 6.49 -11.77 -4.37
CA SER A 52 5.63 -12.91 -4.04
C SER A 52 4.75 -13.44 -5.19
N GLY A 53 4.60 -12.69 -6.30
CA GLY A 53 3.88 -13.12 -7.51
C GLY A 53 2.89 -12.08 -8.04
#